data_AF-A0A2R6BII3-F1
#
_entry.id   AF-A0A2R6BII3-F1
#
_cell.length_a   1.000
_cell.length_b   1.000
_cell.length_c   1.000
_cell.angle_alpha   90.00
_cell.angle_beta   90.00
_cell.angle_gamma   90.00
#
_symmetry.space_group_name_H-M   'P 1'
#
loop_
_entity.id
_entity.type
_entity.pdbx_description
1 polymer ?
#
loop_
_entity_poly.entity_id
_entity_poly.type
_entity_poly.pdbx_seq_one_letter_code
_entity_poly.pdbx_strand_id
1 'polypeptide(L)' 'MEPCVNLLECIDKGLKKKVDRIKIAVAYVKLSGVEKLSSLLKNASECTIVTSLDFGITELEGIKKLKEVGCSVYIYNNKR' A
#
# COMPACT_ATOMS: atom_id res chain seq x y z
N MET A 1 -9.52 16.45 -9.12
CA MET A 1 -9.68 15.02 -9.44
C MET A 1 -11.13 14.85 -9.84
N GLU A 2 -11.43 14.21 -10.96
CA GLU A 2 -12.83 13.85 -11.20
C GLU A 2 -13.28 12.89 -10.08
N PRO A 3 -14.51 13.05 -9.56
CA PRO A 3 -15.03 12.11 -8.59
C PRO A 3 -15.07 10.70 -9.20
N CYS A 4 -14.58 9.73 -8.44
CA CYS A 4 -14.72 8.30 -8.69
C CYS A 4 -15.83 7.76 -7.78
N VAL A 5 -16.57 6.75 -8.24
CA VAL A 5 -17.67 6.15 -7.47
C VAL A 5 -17.19 5.07 -6.50
N ASN A 6 -15.97 4.55 -6.68
CA ASN A 6 -15.36 3.60 -5.76
C ASN A 6 -13.81 3.66 -5.80
N LEU A 7 -13.17 3.04 -4.79
CA LEU A 7 -11.72 3.05 -4.63
C LEU A 7 -10.96 2.44 -5.82
N LEU A 8 -11.47 1.33 -6.40
CA LEU A 8 -10.82 0.67 -7.54
C LEU A 8 -10.80 1.60 -8.75
N GLU A 9 -11.92 2.28 -9.00
CA GLU A 9 -12.01 3.28 -10.06
C GLU A 9 -11.08 4.47 -9.79
N CYS A 10 -10.96 4.92 -8.54
CA CYS A 10 -10.00 5.97 -8.17
C CYS A 10 -8.55 5.57 -8.47
N ILE A 11 -8.19 4.30 -8.23
CA ILE A 11 -6.86 3.75 -8.50
C ILE A 11 -6.64 3.60 -10.01
N ASP A 12 -7.61 3.03 -10.72
CA ASP A 12 -7.51 2.71 -12.15
C ASP A 12 -7.52 3.95 -13.05
N LYS A 13 -8.27 5.00 -12.67
CA LYS A 13 -8.21 6.31 -13.34
C LYS A 13 -6.83 6.97 -13.21
N GLY A 14 -6.03 6.52 -12.24
CA GLY A 14 -4.72 7.08 -11.94
C GLY A 14 -4.80 8.49 -11.36
N LEU A 15 -3.78 8.87 -10.61
CA LEU A 15 -3.67 10.23 -10.11
C LEU A 15 -2.97 11.10 -11.16
N LYS A 16 -3.70 12.10 -11.69
CA LYS A 16 -3.17 13.09 -12.65
C LYS A 16 -2.11 14.02 -12.04
N LYS A 17 -1.90 13.96 -10.72
CA LYS A 17 -0.93 14.78 -9.98
C LYS A 17 -0.06 13.87 -9.13
N LYS A 18 1.20 14.27 -8.95
CA LYS A 18 2.12 13.62 -8.03
C LYS A 18 1.52 13.62 -6.62
N VAL A 19 1.62 12.50 -5.93
CA VAL A 19 1.20 12.40 -4.52
C VAL A 19 2.41 12.73 -3.65
N ASP A 20 2.24 13.66 -2.72
CA ASP A 20 3.35 13.98 -1.81
C ASP A 20 3.59 12.83 -0.83
N ARG A 21 2.52 12.33 -0.20
CA ARG A 21 2.62 11.30 0.84
C ARG A 21 1.47 10.29 0.78
N ILE A 22 1.80 9.01 0.92
CA ILE A 22 0.86 7.91 1.12
C ILE A 22 1.15 7.25 2.47
N LYS A 23 0.12 7.12 3.30
CA LYS A 23 0.18 6.40 4.58
C LYS A 23 -0.94 5.36 4.61
N ILE A 24 -0.58 4.10 4.76
CA ILE A 24 -1.51 2.97 4.73
C ILE A 24 -1.37 2.20 6.04
N ALA A 25 -2.47 2.04 6.77
CA ALA A 25 -2.57 1.13 7.91
C ALA A 25 -3.52 0.01 7.54
N VAL A 26 -3.02 -1.23 7.52
CA VAL A 26 -3.78 -2.41 7.10
C VAL A 26 -3.54 -3.58 8.04
N ALA A 27 -4.53 -4.45 8.17
CA ALA A 27 -4.40 -5.66 8.99
C ALA A 27 -3.45 -6.68 8.35
N TYR A 28 -3.48 -6.80 7.03
CA TYR A 28 -2.69 -7.77 6.27
C TYR A 28 -2.32 -7.26 4.88
N VAL A 29 -1.31 -7.90 4.28
CA VAL A 29 -0.82 -7.58 2.94
C VAL A 29 -0.87 -8.83 2.05
N LYS A 30 -1.37 -8.65 0.83
CA LYS A 30 -1.40 -9.65 -0.25
C LYS A 30 -0.60 -9.14 -1.44
N LEU A 31 0.16 -10.01 -2.10
CA LEU A 31 0.99 -9.63 -3.25
C LEU A 31 0.15 -8.97 -4.35
N SER A 32 -0.99 -9.58 -4.69
CA SER A 32 -1.92 -9.07 -5.71
C SER A 32 -2.42 -7.64 -5.42
N GLY A 33 -2.65 -7.32 -4.14
CA GLY A 33 -3.03 -5.96 -3.72
C GLY A 33 -1.90 -4.96 -3.92
N VAL A 34 -0.65 -5.36 -3.63
CA VAL A 34 0.53 -4.50 -3.83
C VAL A 34 0.79 -4.27 -5.32
N GLU A 35 0.65 -5.29 -6.16
CA GLU A 35 0.80 -5.17 -7.60
C GLU A 35 -0.21 -4.20 -8.21
N LYS A 36 -1.48 -4.32 -7.81
CA LYS A 36 -2.56 -3.42 -8.24
C LYS A 36 -2.28 -1.97 -7.83
N LEU A 37 -1.66 -1.74 -6.67
CA LEU A 37 -1.32 -0.41 -6.17
C LEU A 37 0.06 0.10 -6.61
N SER A 38 0.88 -0.72 -7.27
CA SER A 38 2.31 -0.43 -7.48
C SER A 38 2.58 0.88 -8.21
N SER A 39 1.79 1.20 -9.24
CA SER A 39 1.89 2.47 -9.97
C SER A 39 1.60 3.68 -9.06
N LEU A 40 0.57 3.57 -8.23
CA LEU A 40 0.21 4.60 -7.26
C LEU A 40 1.32 4.82 -6.23
N LEU A 41 1.84 3.73 -5.65
CA LEU A 41 2.87 3.78 -4.61
C LEU A 41 4.19 4.35 -5.12
N LYS A 42 4.60 4.00 -6.34
CA LYS A 42 5.84 4.51 -6.98
C LYS A 42 5.78 6.00 -7.31
N ASN A 43 4.58 6.54 -7.53
CA ASN A 43 4.38 7.96 -7.86
C ASN A 43 4.32 8.86 -6.62
N ALA A 44 4.37 8.29 -5.41
CA ALA A 44 4.41 9.05 -4.16
C ALA A 44 5.84 9.49 -3.82
N SER A 45 6.01 10.72 -3.32
CA SER A 45 7.32 11.15 -2.80
C SER A 45 7.68 10.43 -1.49
N GLU A 46 6.68 10.07 -0.69
CA GLU A 46 6.81 9.32 0.56
C GLU A 46 5.72 8.25 0.63
N CYS A 47 6.09 7.01 0.92
CA CYS A 47 5.16 5.92 1.14
C CYS A 47 5.47 5.21 2.46
N THR A 48 4.50 5.17 3.37
CA THR A 48 4.58 4.44 4.64
C THR A 48 3.46 3.42 4.72
N ILE A 49 3.80 2.17 5.04
CA ILE A 49 2.83 1.12 5.34
C ILE A 49 3.06 0.62 6.76
N VAL A 50 1.97 0.53 7.53
CA VAL A 50 1.94 -0.16 8.82
C VAL A 50 1.04 -1.38 8.67
N THR A 51 1.57 -2.56 9.02
CA THR A 51 0.83 -3.83 8.95
C THR A 51 1.10 -4.68 10.19
N SER A 52 0.29 -5.71 10.40
CA SER A 52 0.57 -6.77 11.38
C SER A 52 0.81 -8.12 10.69
N LEU A 53 1.41 -9.05 11.43
CA LEU A 53 1.49 -10.47 11.09
C LEU A 53 0.53 -11.34 11.93
N ASP A 54 -0.21 -10.74 12.87
CA ASP A 54 -1.02 -11.44 13.89
C ASP A 54 -2.10 -12.34 13.29
N PHE A 55 -2.63 -11.97 12.11
CA PHE A 55 -3.68 -12.72 11.44
C PHE A 55 -3.17 -13.94 10.66
N GLY A 56 -1.85 -14.13 10.50
CA GLY A 56 -1.27 -15.25 9.75
C GLY A 56 -1.59 -15.29 8.25
N ILE A 57 -2.26 -14.27 7.71
CA ILE A 57 -2.67 -14.20 6.30
C ILE A 57 -1.85 -13.23 5.45
N THR A 58 -0.91 -12.50 6.07
CA THR A 58 0.02 -11.61 5.38
C THR A 58 1.03 -12.42 4.56
N GLU A 59 1.15 -12.11 3.27
CA GLU A 59 2.12 -12.72 2.37
C GLU A 59 3.46 -12.01 2.45
N LEU A 60 4.52 -12.74 2.77
CA LEU A 60 5.89 -12.21 2.83
C LEU A 60 6.33 -11.62 1.48
N GLU A 61 5.87 -12.18 0.36
CA GLU A 61 6.15 -11.62 -0.97
C GLU A 61 5.51 -10.25 -1.17
N GLY A 62 4.30 -10.02 -0.64
CA GLY A 62 3.69 -8.70 -0.64
C GLY A 62 4.53 -7.68 0.14
N ILE A 63 5.08 -8.07 1.30
CA ILE A 63 5.97 -7.22 2.09
C ILE A 63 7.27 -6.91 1.35
N LYS A 64 7.88 -7.90 0.69
CA LYS A 64 9.06 -7.69 -0.17
C LYS A 64 8.74 -6.72 -1.29
N LYS A 65 7.61 -6.89 -1.96
CA LYS A 65 7.18 -6.03 -3.06
C LYS A 65 6.96 -4.58 -2.61
N LEU A 66 6.40 -4.36 -1.43
CA LEU A 66 6.24 -3.02 -0.86
C LEU A 66 7.57 -2.28 -0.70
N LYS A 67 8.63 -2.99 -0.27
CA LYS A 67 9.97 -2.42 -0.17
C LYS A 67 10.55 -2.11 -1.56
N GLU A 68 10.36 -3.00 -2.54
CA GLU A 68 10.80 -2.79 -3.92
C GLU A 68 10.14 -1.57 -4.59
N VAL A 69 8.89 -1.24 -4.23
CA VAL A 69 8.20 -0.04 -4.75
C VAL A 69 8.52 1.23 -3.96
N GLY A 70 9.46 1.18 -3.00
CA GLY A 70 9.96 2.35 -2.28
C GLY A 70 9.18 2.71 -1.01
N CYS A 71 8.30 1.83 -0.52
CA CYS A 71 7.57 2.09 0.73
C CYS A 71 8.40 1.70 1.96
N SER A 72 8.37 2.54 2.99
CA SER A 72 8.79 2.18 4.34
C SER A 72 7.71 1.29 4.98
N VAL A 73 8.08 0.06 5.35
CA VAL A 73 7.15 -0.92 5.92
C VAL A 73 7.46 -1.13 7.40
N TYR A 74 6.47 -0.89 8.26
CA TYR A 74 6.51 -1.11 9.69
C TYR A 74 5.59 -2.28 10.05
N ILE A 75 6.15 -3.25 10.77
CA ILE A 75 5.39 -4.39 11.28
C ILE A 75 5.06 -4.10 12.74
N TYR A 76 3.79 -3.83 12.99
CA TYR A 76 3.24 -3.74 14.33
C TYR A 76 3.08 -5.14 14.92
N ASN A 77 3.44 -5.28 16.19
CA ASN A 77 3.29 -6.49 16.96
C ASN A 77 2.70 -6.11 18.32
N ASN A 78 1.50 -6.58 18.63
CA ASN A 78 0.81 -6.26 19.88
C ASN A 78 1.22 -7.17 21.05
N LYS A 79 2.43 -7.74 21.02
CA LYS A 79 2.99 -8.41 22.18
C LYS A 79 3.23 -7.36 23.28
N ARG A 80 2.26 -7.24 24.18
CA ARG A 80 2.46 -6.70 25.53
C ARG A 80 3.37 -7.60 26.33
#